data_AF-A0A0E3L4Q1-F1
#
_entry.id   AF-A0A0E3L4Q1-F1
#
_cell.length_a   1.000
_cell.length_b   1.000
_cell.length_c   1.000
_cell.angle_alpha   90.00
_cell.angle_beta   90.00
_cell.angle_gamma   90.00
#
_symmetry.space_group_name_H-M   'P 1'
#
loop_
_entity.id
_entity.type
_entity.pdbx_description
1 polymer ?
#
loop_
_entity_poly.entity_id
_entity_poly.type
_entity_poly.pdbx_seq_one_letter_code
_entity_poly.pdbx_strand_id
1 'polypeptide(L)' 'MGDVAIKAVNYIASRNGEGKVIPAGSTYKLRGKDYFFRGKRAFPSYLQAGPSFFIEKSKRKMIAEDIAASLSLIR' A
#
# COMPACT_ATOMS: atom_id res chain seq x y z
N MET A 1 -2.55 4.94 -0.02
CA MET A 1 -1.19 4.38 -0.12
C MET A 1 -0.23 5.22 0.73
N GLY A 2 0.93 4.69 1.12
CA GLY A 2 1.84 5.28 2.11
C GLY A 2 1.56 4.87 3.56
N ASP A 3 2.45 5.29 4.46
CA ASP A 3 2.50 4.81 5.84
C ASP A 3 1.23 5.10 6.65
N VAL A 4 0.63 6.28 6.45
CA VAL A 4 -0.62 6.67 7.14
C VAL A 4 -1.77 5.78 6.72
N ALA A 5 -1.91 5.50 5.41
CA ALA A 5 -2.96 4.62 4.91
C ALA A 5 -2.78 3.18 5.41
N ILE A 6 -1.53 2.68 5.44
CA ILE A 6 -1.18 1.37 6.00
C ILE A 6 -1.58 1.30 7.48
N LYS A 7 -1.22 2.31 8.27
CA LYS A 7 -1.61 2.40 9.68
C LYS A 7 -3.12 2.42 9.84
N ALA A 8 -3.84 3.20 9.05
CA ALA A 8 -5.30 3.30 9.12
C ALA A 8 -5.97 1.93 8.90
N VAL A 9 -5.59 1.19 7.84
CA VAL A 9 -6.14 -0.14 7.57
C VAL A 9 -5.79 -1.13 8.70
N ASN A 10 -4.56 -1.11 9.21
CA ASN A 10 -4.18 -1.95 10.34
C ASN A 10 -4.95 -1.62 11.63
N TYR A 11 -5.23 -0.33 11.88
CA TYR A 11 -6.07 0.08 13.01
C TYR A 11 -7.51 -0.42 12.85
N ILE A 12 -8.07 -0.31 11.65
CA ILE A 12 -9.41 -0.85 11.36
C ILE A 12 -9.42 -2.35 11.60
N ALA A 13 -8.47 -3.11 11.05
CA ALA A 13 -8.35 -4.55 11.25
C ALA A 13 -8.26 -4.93 12.74
N SER A 14 -7.37 -4.26 13.48
CA SER A 14 -7.20 -4.47 14.92
C SER A 14 -8.50 -4.21 15.71
N ARG A 15 -9.23 -3.13 15.41
CA ARG A 15 -10.52 -2.84 16.06
C ARG A 15 -11.61 -3.90 15.77
N ASN A 16 -11.45 -4.67 14.70
CA ASN A 16 -12.35 -5.77 14.35
C ASN A 16 -11.83 -7.14 14.82
N GLY A 17 -10.79 -7.18 15.66
CA GLY A 17 -10.19 -8.44 16.15
C GLY A 17 -9.33 -9.18 15.12
N GLU A 18 -9.01 -8.53 14.00
CA GLU A 18 -8.16 -9.09 12.95
C GLU A 18 -6.67 -8.73 13.19
N GLY A 19 -5.76 -9.53 12.63
CA GLY A 19 -4.32 -9.23 12.66
C GLY A 19 -3.94 -8.02 11.80
N LYS A 20 -2.64 -7.65 11.83
CA LYS A 20 -2.14 -6.61 10.91
C LYS A 20 -2.28 -7.06 9.46
N VAL A 21 -2.94 -6.26 8.63
CA VAL A 21 -3.08 -6.46 7.19
C VAL A 21 -1.73 -6.32 6.49
N ILE A 22 -0.97 -5.29 6.84
CA ILE A 22 0.35 -5.02 6.28
C ILE A 22 1.33 -4.88 7.45
N PRO A 23 2.40 -5.70 7.51
CA PRO A 23 3.38 -5.64 8.60
C PRO A 23 4.16 -4.33 8.59
N ALA A 24 4.79 -4.01 9.72
CA ALA A 24 5.69 -2.86 9.80
C ALA A 24 6.93 -3.09 8.92
N GLY A 25 7.33 -2.09 8.15
CA GLY A 25 8.50 -2.17 7.29
C GLY A 25 8.60 -0.97 6.36
N SER A 26 9.76 -0.80 5.73
CA SER A 26 9.96 0.21 4.70
C SER A 26 9.13 -0.11 3.46
N THR A 27 8.52 0.89 2.82
CA THR A 27 7.63 0.71 1.67
C THR A 27 8.26 -0.15 0.57
N TYR A 28 9.55 0.02 0.26
CA TYR A 28 10.21 -0.77 -0.78
C TYR A 28 10.25 -2.29 -0.49
N LYS A 29 10.25 -2.71 0.79
CA LYS A 29 10.21 -4.13 1.18
C LYS A 29 8.80 -4.70 1.22
N LEU A 30 7.80 -3.83 1.26
CA LEU A 30 6.38 -4.18 1.33
C LEU A 30 5.76 -4.24 -0.06
N ARG A 31 6.14 -3.33 -0.97
CA ARG A 31 5.64 -3.31 -2.35
C ARG A 31 5.84 -4.65 -3.07
N GLY A 32 4.92 -4.97 -3.97
CA GLY A 32 4.97 -6.18 -4.80
C GLY A 32 4.64 -7.49 -4.07
N LYS A 33 4.32 -7.45 -2.77
CA LYS A 33 3.88 -8.62 -2.01
C LYS A 33 2.36 -8.74 -1.95
N ASP A 34 1.93 -9.93 -1.57
CA ASP A 34 0.53 -10.30 -1.47
C ASP A 34 0.02 -10.05 -0.06
N TYR A 35 -0.80 -9.00 0.10
CA TYR A 35 -1.53 -8.70 1.32
C TYR A 35 -3.02 -8.73 1.07
N PHE A 36 -3.78 -9.09 2.10
CA PHE A 36 -5.22 -9.23 2.02
C PHE A 36 -5.89 -8.60 3.23
N PHE A 37 -6.98 -7.86 2.98
CA PHE A 37 -7.90 -7.38 3.99
C PHE A 37 -9.31 -7.85 3.62
N ARG A 38 -9.95 -8.64 4.49
CA ARG A 38 -11.32 -9.16 4.27
C ARG A 38 -11.53 -9.78 2.88
N GLY A 39 -10.58 -10.62 2.45
CA GLY A 39 -10.63 -11.31 1.16
C GLY A 39 -10.35 -10.43 -0.07
N LYS A 40 -9.98 -9.16 0.12
CA LYS A 40 -9.59 -8.24 -0.97
C LYS A 40 -8.09 -7.98 -0.93
N ARG A 41 -7.47 -7.87 -2.11
CA ARG A 41 -6.05 -7.52 -2.25
C ARG A 41 -5.77 -6.11 -1.73
N ALA A 42 -4.72 -5.97 -0.92
CA ALA A 42 -4.23 -4.71 -0.42
C ALA A 42 -2.85 -4.39 -1.02
N PHE A 43 -2.72 -3.19 -1.60
CA PHE A 43 -1.51 -2.75 -2.29
C PHE A 43 -0.82 -1.61 -1.53
N PRO A 44 0.21 -1.89 -0.70
CA PRO A 44 1.06 -0.84 -0.17
C PRO A 44 1.88 -0.21 -1.31
N SER A 45 2.04 1.10 -1.26
CA SER A 45 2.87 1.86 -2.19
C SER A 45 3.32 3.17 -1.53
N TYR A 46 4.12 3.97 -2.23
CA TYR A 46 4.53 5.29 -1.78
C TYR A 46 3.34 6.27 -1.78
N LEU A 47 3.46 7.36 -1.00
CA LEU A 47 2.45 8.40 -0.92
C LEU A 47 2.38 9.20 -2.23
N GLN A 48 1.19 9.36 -2.80
CA GLN A 48 0.93 10.16 -4.01
C GLN A 48 0.52 11.60 -3.73
N ALA A 49 0.98 12.17 -2.62
CA ALA A 49 0.55 13.49 -2.16
C ALA A 49 1.69 14.28 -1.53
N GLY A 50 1.60 15.60 -1.65
CA GLY A 50 2.56 16.55 -1.08
C GLY A 50 3.87 16.67 -1.87
N PRO A 51 4.78 17.55 -1.43
CA PRO A 51 6.03 17.84 -2.13
C PRO A 51 6.94 16.61 -2.32
N SER A 52 6.88 15.65 -1.39
CA SER A 52 7.71 14.44 -1.43
C SER A 52 7.46 13.56 -2.65
N PHE A 53 6.26 13.61 -3.24
CA PHE A 53 5.92 12.92 -4.48
C PHE A 53 6.78 13.39 -5.67
N PHE A 54 7.23 14.64 -5.66
CA PHE A 54 7.98 15.24 -6.77
C PHE A 54 9.50 15.07 -6.67
N ILE A 55 10.01 14.60 -5.52
CA ILE A 55 11.46 14.49 -5.26
C ILE A 55 12.09 13.39 -6.14
N GLU A 56 11.54 12.17 -6.10
CA GLU A 56 12.16 11.00 -6.75
C GLU A 56 11.32 10.49 -7.91
N LYS A 57 11.86 10.55 -9.13
CA LYS A 57 11.21 10.02 -10.35
C LYS A 57 11.00 8.50 -10.28
N SER A 58 11.92 7.76 -9.67
CA SER A 58 11.83 6.31 -9.48
C SER A 58 10.60 5.92 -8.65
N LYS A 59 10.30 6.65 -7.57
CA LYS A 59 9.10 6.41 -6.73
C LYS A 59 7.80 6.60 -7.51
N ARG A 60 7.75 7.58 -8.42
CA ARG A 60 6.59 7.80 -9.29
C ARG A 60 6.37 6.64 -10.26
N LYS A 61 7.44 6.10 -10.85
CA LYS A 61 7.37 4.88 -11.68
C LYS A 61 6.85 3.69 -10.87
N MET A 62 7.41 3.49 -9.68
CA MET A 62 7.00 2.42 -8.74
C MET A 62 5.52 2.53 -8.35
N ILE A 63 5.02 3.73 -8.08
CA ILE A 63 3.60 3.98 -7.83
C ILE A 63 2.74 3.56 -9.03
N ALA A 64 3.14 3.93 -10.25
CA ALA A 64 2.40 3.57 -11.46
C ALA A 64 2.36 2.04 -11.67
N GLU A 65 3.47 1.33 -11.41
CA GLU A 65 3.53 -0.14 -11.45
C GLU A 65 2.56 -0.78 -10.46
N ASP A 66 2.49 -0.29 -9.22
CA ASP A 66 1.58 -0.83 -8.20
C ASP A 66 0.10 -0.59 -8.56
N ILE A 67 -0.20 0.58 -9.15
CA ILE A 67 -1.56 0.89 -9.63
C ILE A 67 -1.91 0.02 -10.84
N ALA A 68 -1.00 -0.17 -11.79
CA ALA A 68 -1.24 -1.05 -12.93
C ALA A 68 -1.50 -2.50 -12.48
N ALA A 69 -0.72 -2.98 -11.49
CA ALA A 69 -0.92 -4.30 -10.90
C ALA A 69 -2.24 -4.43 -10.11
N SER A 70 -2.77 -3.36 -9.54
CA SER A 70 -4.08 -3.40 -8.88
C SER A 70 -5.23 -3.37 -9.87
N LEU A 71 -5.11 -2.56 -10.94
CA LEU A 71 -6.10 -2.47 -12.01
C LEU A 71 -6.21 -3.77 -12.81
N SER A 72 -5.12 -4.51 -13.00
CA SER A 72 -5.15 -5.80 -13.72
C SER A 72 -5.97 -6.89 -13.00
N LEU A 73 -6.29 -6.70 -11.72
CA LEU A 73 -7.15 -7.59 -10.94
C LEU A 73 -8.64 -7.23 -11.03
N ILE A 74 -8.96 -6.08 -11.62
CA ILE A 74 -10.34 -5.62 -11.82
C ILE A 74 -10.78 -6.10 -13.21
N ARG A 75 -11.92 -6.79 -13.26
CA ARG A 75 -12.60 -7.17 -14.51
C ARG A 75 -13.70 -6.19 -14.83
#